data_AF-A0A241UY92-F1
#
_entry.id   AF-A0A241UY92-F1
#
_cell.length_a   1.000
_cell.length_b   1.000
_cell.length_c   1.000
_cell.angle_alpha   90.00
_cell.angle_beta   90.00
_cell.angle_gamma   90.00
#
_symmetry.space_group_name_H-M   'P 1'
#
loop_
_entity.id
_entity.type
_entity.pdbx_description
1 polymer ?
#
loop_
_entity_poly.entity_id
_entity_poly.type
_entity_poly.pdbx_seq_one_letter_code
_entity_poly.pdbx_strand_id
1 'polypeptide(L)'
;MKTLAIAMLCHSINAAYCQSLGDDSQPTWDDAPDWQKNSAVAGVEMHIANPDATPEQSHESWYAQKEAEGWVYGEVKDADKKEHPCFLPYDELPPEQKAKDYLFRATVHLMKDLPDVGEYLALADEVKNLREKIQTNALNAQTPVTLSATSLGSSGIAIQYIGRKDQFIDLLYGSNLTFTKGQVRHVPSNIAGNLLKHPEFQRYEQQVFDSSEQDAQQTDDTSTILDEAKKQQDKDNEKETIELDEIDTVERISDKKSLIDYAKNKYDQELDGRSSVKTLQNQVVDLIKRFGVV
;
A
#
# COMPACT_ATOMS: atom_id res chain seq x y z
N MET A 1 22.98 0.89 7.86
CA MET A 1 22.15 1.79 7.02
C MET A 1 20.71 1.88 7.52
N LYS A 2 20.07 0.77 7.89
CA LYS A 2 18.70 0.71 8.40
C LYS A 2 18.38 1.71 9.54
N THR A 3 19.18 1.76 10.60
CA THR A 3 18.95 2.68 11.75
C THR A 3 18.92 4.15 11.34
N LEU A 4 19.83 4.57 10.46
CA LEU A 4 19.90 5.95 9.99
C LEU A 4 18.66 6.33 9.18
N ALA A 5 18.20 5.44 8.30
CA ALA A 5 16.97 5.65 7.53
C ALA A 5 15.73 5.74 8.44
N ILE A 6 15.64 4.89 9.46
CA ILE A 6 14.55 4.96 10.45
C ILE A 6 14.61 6.28 11.23
N ALA A 7 15.81 6.72 11.65
CA ALA A 7 15.98 7.99 12.36
C ALA A 7 15.57 9.20 11.51
N MET A 8 15.93 9.19 10.21
CA MET A 8 15.50 10.20 9.24
C MET A 8 13.97 10.28 9.15
N LEU A 9 13.30 9.13 9.04
CA LEU A 9 11.83 9.06 9.00
C LEU A 9 11.21 9.59 10.29
N CYS A 10 11.71 9.17 11.46
CA CYS A 10 11.22 9.63 12.75
C CYS A 10 11.35 11.16 12.89
N HIS A 11 12.50 11.73 12.51
CA HIS A 11 12.71 13.18 12.52
C HIS A 11 11.73 13.90 11.58
N SER A 12 11.55 13.36 10.37
CA SER A 12 10.69 13.97 9.35
C SER A 12 9.21 13.94 9.76
N ILE A 13 8.75 12.85 10.37
CA ILE A 13 7.39 12.72 10.92
C ILE A 13 7.18 13.68 12.09
N ASN A 14 8.16 13.79 13.01
CA ASN A 14 8.08 14.75 14.10
C ASN A 14 8.05 16.20 13.60
N ALA A 15 8.86 16.54 12.58
CA ALA A 15 8.85 17.86 11.97
C ALA A 15 7.48 18.17 11.33
N ALA A 16 6.92 17.24 10.55
CA ALA A 16 5.59 17.39 9.95
C ALA A 16 4.49 17.53 11.03
N TYR A 17 4.60 16.78 12.13
CA TYR A 17 3.70 16.91 13.27
C TYR A 17 3.79 18.29 13.92
N CYS A 18 5.00 18.81 14.18
CA CYS A 18 5.20 20.18 14.67
C CYS A 18 4.59 21.23 13.72
N GLN A 19 4.81 21.10 12.40
CA GLN A 19 4.23 22.01 11.40
C GLN A 19 2.70 22.00 11.44
N SER A 20 2.08 20.85 11.69
CA SER A 20 0.62 20.75 11.83
C SER A 20 0.06 21.52 13.04
N LEU A 21 0.92 21.79 14.04
CA LEU A 21 0.61 22.60 15.21
C LEU A 21 1.04 24.08 15.04
N GLY A 22 1.56 24.46 13.87
CA GLY A 22 2.07 25.79 13.58
C GLY A 22 3.51 26.05 14.04
N ASP A 23 4.27 25.00 14.39
CA ASP A 23 5.70 25.08 14.70
C ASP A 23 6.56 24.69 13.49
N ASP A 24 7.00 25.70 12.74
CA ASP A 24 7.91 25.56 11.59
C ASP A 24 9.39 25.66 11.98
N SER A 25 9.74 25.62 13.28
CA SER A 25 11.13 25.79 13.75
C SER A 25 12.03 24.58 13.53
N GLN A 26 11.46 23.42 13.20
CA GLN A 26 12.24 22.19 13.01
C GLN A 26 12.99 22.21 11.68
N PRO A 27 14.33 22.06 11.68
CA PRO A 27 15.10 21.97 10.43
C PRO A 27 14.80 20.66 9.69
N THR A 28 15.08 20.64 8.38
CA THR A 28 15.10 19.40 7.60
C THR A 28 16.16 18.45 8.16
N TRP A 29 16.10 17.15 7.81
CA TRP A 29 17.13 16.21 8.27
C TRP A 29 18.53 16.65 7.82
N ASP A 30 18.69 17.09 6.57
CA ASP A 30 20.00 17.45 6.03
C ASP A 30 20.61 18.64 6.78
N ASP A 31 19.78 19.64 7.10
CA ASP A 31 20.17 20.85 7.83
C ASP A 31 20.22 20.67 9.36
N ALA A 32 19.70 19.56 9.89
CA ALA A 32 19.69 19.31 11.33
C ALA A 32 21.12 19.14 11.87
N PRO A 33 21.44 19.72 13.04
CA PRO A 33 22.76 19.57 13.65
C PRO A 33 22.99 18.14 14.11
N ASP A 34 24.26 17.72 14.17
CA ASP A 34 24.65 16.33 14.48
C ASP A 34 24.10 15.85 15.82
N TRP A 35 24.05 16.71 16.83
CA TRP A 35 23.49 16.33 18.14
C TRP A 35 22.01 15.94 18.06
N GLN A 36 21.24 16.56 17.15
CA GLN A 36 19.83 16.25 16.96
C GLN A 36 19.67 14.94 16.18
N LYS A 37 20.48 14.75 15.13
CA LYS A 37 20.56 13.48 14.38
C LYS A 37 20.94 12.31 15.28
N ASN A 38 21.97 12.50 16.12
CA ASN A 38 22.44 11.49 17.08
C ASN A 38 21.38 11.18 18.14
N SER A 39 20.63 12.19 18.61
CA SER A 39 19.51 11.98 19.54
C SER A 39 18.41 11.11 18.92
N ALA A 40 18.08 11.33 17.64
CA ALA A 40 17.11 10.50 16.92
C ALA A 40 17.65 9.07 16.75
N VAL A 41 18.91 8.89 16.34
CA VAL A 41 19.54 7.57 16.21
C VAL A 41 19.52 6.81 17.54
N ALA A 42 19.87 7.45 18.65
CA ALA A 42 19.83 6.84 19.99
C ALA A 42 18.42 6.37 20.37
N GLY A 43 17.39 7.17 20.08
CA GLY A 43 15.99 6.78 20.29
C GLY A 43 15.58 5.56 19.46
N VAL A 44 16.02 5.48 18.19
CA VAL A 44 15.77 4.30 17.34
C VAL A 44 16.45 3.06 17.92
N GLU A 45 17.72 3.17 18.30
CA GLU A 45 18.48 2.07 18.88
C GLU A 45 17.84 1.57 20.19
N MET A 46 17.34 2.48 21.03
CA MET A 46 16.64 2.13 22.25
C MET A 46 15.39 1.29 21.98
N HIS A 47 14.53 1.68 21.03
CA HIS A 47 13.32 0.92 20.66
C HIS A 47 13.64 -0.41 19.97
N ILE A 48 14.74 -0.48 19.20
CA ILE A 48 15.20 -1.75 18.62
C ILE A 48 15.69 -2.70 19.71
N ALA A 49 16.47 -2.21 20.68
CA ALA A 49 17.00 -3.00 21.79
C ALA A 49 15.92 -3.39 22.80
N ASN A 50 14.87 -2.57 22.94
CA ASN A 50 13.77 -2.75 23.89
C ASN A 50 12.42 -2.71 23.16
N PRO A 51 12.02 -3.79 22.45
CA PRO A 51 10.80 -3.81 21.64
C PRO A 51 9.49 -3.54 22.39
N ASP A 52 9.49 -3.74 23.70
CA ASP A 52 8.33 -3.51 24.56
C ASP A 52 8.34 -2.14 25.25
N ALA A 53 9.38 -1.32 24.98
CA ALA A 53 9.49 0.02 25.56
C ALA A 53 8.24 0.84 25.24
N THR A 54 7.70 1.46 26.29
CA THR A 54 6.56 2.36 26.20
C THR A 54 6.99 3.75 25.73
N PRO A 55 6.06 4.59 25.25
CA PRO A 55 6.34 6.00 24.97
C PRO A 55 6.91 6.74 26.19
N GLU A 56 6.43 6.43 27.39
CA GLU A 56 6.96 6.99 28.64
C GLU A 56 8.42 6.61 28.87
N GLN A 57 8.76 5.33 28.76
CA GLN A 57 10.15 4.87 28.88
C GLN A 57 11.07 5.45 27.80
N SER A 58 10.53 5.72 26.61
CA SER A 58 11.23 6.45 25.55
C SER A 58 11.56 7.87 25.97
N HIS A 59 10.60 8.58 26.56
CA HIS A 59 10.81 9.92 27.11
C HIS A 59 11.79 9.91 28.28
N GLU A 60 11.69 8.96 29.22
CA GLU A 60 12.62 8.82 30.34
C GLU A 60 14.06 8.58 29.86
N SER A 61 14.25 7.75 28.84
CA SER A 61 15.56 7.52 28.22
C SER A 61 16.11 8.80 27.59
N TRP A 62 15.27 9.57 26.87
CA TRP A 62 15.66 10.86 26.31
C TRP A 62 16.01 11.86 27.41
N TYR A 63 15.20 11.93 28.47
CA TYR A 63 15.38 12.80 29.61
C TYR A 63 16.72 12.52 30.30
N ALA A 64 16.99 11.26 30.65
CA ALA A 64 18.23 10.86 31.32
C ALA A 64 19.47 11.17 30.48
N GLN A 65 19.40 10.96 29.15
CA GLN A 65 20.48 11.34 28.25
C GLN A 65 20.71 12.86 28.26
N LYS A 66 19.64 13.64 28.12
CA LYS A 66 19.72 15.11 28.08
C LYS A 66 20.16 15.69 29.42
N GLU A 67 19.73 15.12 30.54
CA GLU A 67 20.22 15.46 31.88
C GLU A 67 21.74 15.26 32.00
N ALA A 68 22.25 14.11 31.56
CA ALA A 68 23.69 13.84 31.54
C ALA A 68 24.47 14.80 30.63
N GLU A 69 23.84 15.28 29.57
CA GLU A 69 24.38 16.33 28.69
C GLU A 69 24.25 17.74 29.29
N GLY A 70 23.62 17.90 30.46
CA GLY A 70 23.45 19.16 31.17
C GLY A 70 22.27 20.02 30.72
N TRP A 71 21.24 19.40 30.14
CA TRP A 71 20.00 20.10 29.80
C TRP A 71 19.12 20.34 31.03
N VAL A 72 18.34 21.41 30.98
CA VAL A 72 17.42 21.82 32.03
C VAL A 72 16.07 22.25 31.44
N TYR A 73 15.08 22.46 32.31
CA TYR A 73 13.79 23.00 31.91
C TYR A 73 13.90 24.47 31.48
N GLY A 74 13.22 24.83 30.39
CA GLY A 74 12.96 26.20 29.98
C GLY A 74 11.73 26.28 29.07
N GLU A 75 11.01 27.40 29.07
CA GLU A 75 9.73 27.55 28.36
C GLU A 75 9.85 27.40 26.84
N VAL A 76 11.03 27.70 26.30
CA VAL A 76 11.36 27.59 24.87
C VAL A 76 12.66 26.82 24.74
N LYS A 77 12.77 26.02 23.68
CA LYS A 77 13.99 25.27 23.39
C LYS A 77 15.13 26.24 23.03
N ASP A 78 16.22 26.17 23.78
CA ASP A 78 17.44 26.95 23.55
C ASP A 78 18.64 26.00 23.62
N ALA A 79 19.24 25.71 22.46
CA ALA A 79 20.34 24.74 22.37
C ALA A 79 21.64 25.26 22.98
N ASP A 80 21.86 26.58 22.99
CA ASP A 80 23.06 27.20 23.55
C ASP A 80 23.01 27.18 25.08
N LYS A 81 21.83 27.44 25.66
CA LYS A 81 21.59 27.35 27.11
C LYS A 81 21.27 25.93 27.59
N LYS A 82 21.03 25.00 26.66
CA LYS A 82 20.54 23.63 26.94
C LYS A 82 19.22 23.62 27.69
N GLU A 83 18.27 24.43 27.25
CA GLU A 83 16.91 24.49 27.81
C GLU A 83 15.92 23.76 26.90
N HIS A 84 14.98 22.99 27.46
CA HIS A 84 13.93 22.33 26.70
C HIS A 84 12.57 22.34 27.41
N PRO A 85 11.46 22.65 26.71
CA PRO A 85 10.12 22.72 27.33
C PRO A 85 9.58 21.37 27.80
N CYS A 86 10.12 20.27 27.25
CA CYS A 86 9.73 18.92 27.63
C CYS A 86 10.58 18.33 28.77
N PHE A 87 11.42 19.13 29.43
CA PHE A 87 12.20 18.66 30.57
C PHE A 87 11.34 18.60 31.85
N LEU A 88 10.28 17.79 31.77
CA LEU A 88 9.26 17.55 32.79
C LEU A 88 9.02 16.04 32.95
N PRO A 89 8.47 15.57 34.09
CA PRO A 89 7.96 14.21 34.21
C PRO A 89 6.96 13.88 33.10
N TYR A 90 6.96 12.63 32.63
CA TYR A 90 6.12 12.23 31.49
C TYR A 90 4.65 12.57 31.72
N ASP A 91 4.11 12.30 32.90
CA ASP A 91 2.72 12.58 33.26
C ASP A 91 2.33 14.06 33.13
N GLU A 92 3.28 14.97 33.35
CA GLU A 92 3.09 16.43 33.29
C GLU A 92 3.23 17.00 31.87
N LEU A 93 3.65 16.18 30.90
CA LEU A 93 3.74 16.64 29.52
C LEU A 93 2.36 16.92 28.91
N PRO A 94 2.24 17.99 28.11
CA PRO A 94 1.06 18.21 27.28
C PRO A 94 0.81 17.02 26.33
N PRO A 95 -0.46 16.71 25.99
CA PRO A 95 -0.80 15.64 25.06
C PRO A 95 -0.05 15.74 23.72
N GLU A 96 0.20 16.96 23.24
CA GLU A 96 0.91 17.24 22.01
C GLU A 96 2.38 16.83 22.08
N GLN A 97 3.03 16.96 23.25
CA GLN A 97 4.41 16.49 23.42
C GLN A 97 4.44 14.97 23.55
N LYS A 98 3.52 14.37 24.31
CA LYS A 98 3.39 12.91 24.43
C LYS A 98 3.18 12.24 23.07
N ALA A 99 2.40 12.87 22.18
CA ALA A 99 2.13 12.35 20.83
C ALA A 99 3.40 12.10 20.02
N LYS A 100 4.47 12.89 20.24
CA LYS A 100 5.76 12.70 19.56
C LYS A 100 6.38 11.36 19.91
N ASP A 101 6.33 10.94 21.17
CA ASP A 101 6.85 9.64 21.61
C ASP A 101 6.06 8.47 21.00
N TYR A 102 4.73 8.59 20.91
CA TYR A 102 3.87 7.60 20.24
C TYR A 102 4.21 7.48 18.75
N LEU A 103 4.33 8.61 18.04
CA LEU A 103 4.65 8.65 16.62
C LEU A 103 6.06 8.09 16.35
N PHE A 104 7.03 8.46 17.18
CA PHE A 104 8.40 7.96 17.08
C PHE A 104 8.44 6.43 17.25
N ARG A 105 7.86 5.91 18.33
CA ARG A 105 7.77 4.47 18.61
C ARG A 105 7.08 3.72 17.47
N ALA A 106 5.93 4.20 17.02
CA ALA A 106 5.17 3.56 15.94
C ALA A 106 6.01 3.47 14.66
N THR A 107 6.72 4.54 14.31
CA THR A 107 7.61 4.59 13.14
C THR A 107 8.72 3.55 13.25
N VAL A 108 9.43 3.49 14.38
CA VAL A 108 10.50 2.50 14.58
C VAL A 108 9.96 1.08 14.45
N HIS A 109 8.83 0.79 15.08
CA HIS A 109 8.28 -0.56 15.11
C HIS A 109 7.75 -1.02 13.75
N LEU A 110 7.23 -0.09 12.93
CA LEU A 110 6.78 -0.41 11.58
C LEU A 110 7.97 -0.72 10.65
N MET A 111 9.11 -0.06 10.89
CA MET A 111 10.25 -0.10 9.96
C MET A 111 11.34 -1.10 10.37
N LYS A 112 11.44 -1.47 11.66
CA LYS A 112 12.55 -2.32 12.17
C LYS A 112 12.59 -3.72 11.56
N ASP A 113 11.46 -4.23 11.07
CA ASP A 113 11.34 -5.58 10.50
C ASP A 113 11.33 -5.57 8.96
N LEU A 114 11.28 -4.39 8.32
CA LEU A 114 11.35 -4.31 6.87
C LEU A 114 12.75 -4.71 6.37
N PRO A 115 12.86 -5.56 5.34
CA PRO A 115 14.17 -5.95 4.79
C PRO A 115 14.89 -4.73 4.21
N ASP A 116 16.21 -4.71 4.29
CA ASP A 116 16.99 -3.72 3.52
C ASP A 116 16.81 -4.00 2.01
N VAL A 117 17.05 -3.01 1.17
CA VAL A 117 16.92 -3.11 -0.30
C VAL A 117 17.75 -4.28 -0.83
N GLY A 118 18.97 -4.46 -0.32
CA GLY A 118 19.82 -5.60 -0.71
C GLY A 118 19.24 -6.95 -0.29
N GLU A 119 18.66 -7.04 0.90
CA GLU A 119 18.02 -8.27 1.40
C GLU A 119 16.74 -8.58 0.63
N TYR A 120 15.93 -7.57 0.32
CA TYR A 120 14.72 -7.72 -0.49
C TYR A 120 15.04 -8.21 -1.90
N LEU A 121 16.06 -7.62 -2.55
CA LEU A 121 16.48 -8.04 -3.89
C LEU A 121 17.00 -9.48 -3.88
N ALA A 122 17.79 -9.87 -2.87
CA ALA A 122 18.26 -11.25 -2.72
C ALA A 122 17.08 -12.23 -2.53
N LEU A 123 16.08 -11.86 -1.72
CA LEU A 123 14.87 -12.67 -1.53
C LEU A 123 14.07 -12.82 -2.83
N ALA A 124 13.94 -11.73 -3.59
CA ALA A 124 13.24 -11.72 -4.87
C ALA A 124 13.93 -12.64 -5.90
N ASP A 125 15.26 -12.59 -5.97
CA ASP A 125 16.05 -13.48 -6.82
C ASP A 125 15.94 -14.95 -6.38
N GLU A 126 15.96 -15.23 -5.08
CA GLU A 126 15.74 -16.58 -4.56
C GLU A 126 14.36 -17.12 -4.94
N VAL A 127 13.31 -16.33 -4.77
CA VAL A 127 11.93 -16.69 -5.15
C VAL A 127 11.84 -16.96 -6.65
N LYS A 128 12.50 -16.13 -7.48
CA LYS A 128 12.56 -16.34 -8.94
C LYS A 128 13.23 -17.68 -9.27
N ASN A 129 14.39 -17.95 -8.68
CA ASN A 129 15.12 -19.19 -8.88
C ASN A 129 14.32 -20.43 -8.44
N LEU A 130 13.57 -20.34 -7.34
CA LEU A 130 12.69 -21.42 -6.87
C LEU A 130 11.54 -21.66 -7.85
N ARG A 131 10.91 -20.61 -8.38
CA ARG A 131 9.86 -20.72 -9.40
C ARG A 131 10.38 -21.39 -10.67
N GLU A 132 11.55 -20.97 -11.14
CA GLU A 132 12.19 -21.56 -12.31
C GLU A 132 12.50 -23.05 -12.09
N LYS A 133 13.04 -23.43 -10.93
CA LYS A 133 13.29 -24.84 -10.56
C LYS A 133 12.02 -25.69 -10.48
N ILE A 134 10.94 -25.17 -9.90
CA ILE A 134 9.64 -25.86 -9.86
C ILE A 134 9.14 -26.09 -11.30
N GLN A 135 9.30 -25.10 -12.17
CA GLN A 135 8.87 -25.20 -13.56
C GLN A 135 9.74 -26.17 -14.39
N THR A 136 11.05 -26.22 -14.15
CA THR A 136 11.94 -27.19 -14.83
C THR A 136 11.69 -28.62 -14.34
N ASN A 137 11.42 -28.81 -13.04
CA ASN A 137 11.07 -30.13 -12.50
C ASN A 137 9.71 -30.63 -13.00
N ALA A 138 8.74 -29.73 -13.22
CA ALA A 138 7.46 -30.07 -13.85
C ALA A 138 7.61 -30.51 -15.33
N LEU A 139 8.62 -30.00 -16.05
CA LEU A 139 8.91 -30.38 -17.44
C LEU A 139 9.69 -31.70 -17.54
N ASN A 140 10.59 -32.00 -16.60
CA ASN A 140 11.41 -33.23 -16.60
C ASN A 140 10.68 -34.49 -16.08
N ALA A 141 9.51 -34.35 -15.45
CA ALA A 141 8.69 -35.47 -14.97
C ALA A 141 7.84 -36.15 -16.08
N GLN A 142 7.99 -35.76 -17.35
CA GLN A 142 7.25 -36.34 -18.48
C GLN A 142 7.85 -37.69 -18.94
N THR A 143 7.60 -38.74 -18.16
CA THR A 143 7.50 -40.11 -18.71
C THR A 143 6.09 -40.29 -19.28
N PRO A 144 5.89 -40.86 -20.48
CA PRO A 144 4.55 -41.05 -21.04
C PRO A 144 3.87 -42.22 -20.34
N VAL A 145 3.30 -41.97 -19.16
CA VAL A 145 2.30 -42.85 -18.58
C VAL A 145 0.94 -42.32 -19.02
N THR A 146 0.26 -43.08 -19.88
CA THR A 146 -1.12 -42.84 -20.25
C THR A 146 -1.99 -43.05 -19.01
N LEU A 147 -2.13 -42.00 -18.21
CA LEU A 147 -3.08 -41.91 -17.11
C LEU A 147 -3.98 -40.74 -17.42
N SER A 148 -5.27 -41.05 -17.56
CA SER A 148 -6.36 -40.11 -17.69
C SER A 148 -6.15 -38.94 -16.72
N ALA A 149 -6.09 -37.73 -17.28
CA ALA A 149 -5.80 -36.51 -16.56
C ALA A 149 -6.72 -36.38 -15.33
N THR A 150 -6.17 -36.70 -14.16
CA THR A 150 -6.78 -36.39 -12.87
C THR A 150 -5.90 -35.30 -12.26
N SER A 151 -6.30 -34.06 -12.52
CA SER A 151 -5.71 -32.85 -11.95
C SER A 151 -5.79 -32.89 -10.43
N LEU A 152 -4.65 -32.98 -9.73
CA LEU A 152 -4.57 -32.78 -8.28
C LEU A 152 -4.30 -31.29 -7.96
N GLY A 153 -5.37 -30.55 -7.68
CA GLY A 153 -5.58 -29.92 -6.37
C GLY A 153 -4.94 -28.56 -6.02
N SER A 154 -5.26 -27.49 -6.77
CA SER A 154 -5.37 -26.14 -6.18
C SER A 154 -6.65 -26.10 -5.33
N SER A 155 -6.59 -26.52 -4.06
CA SER A 155 -7.76 -26.53 -3.18
C SER A 155 -8.13 -25.10 -2.75
N GLY A 156 -9.00 -24.45 -3.53
CA GLY A 156 -9.68 -23.23 -3.09
C GLY A 156 -10.55 -23.50 -1.85
N ILE A 157 -10.87 -22.45 -1.10
CA ILE A 157 -11.82 -22.52 0.00
C ILE A 157 -13.22 -22.67 -0.62
N ALA A 158 -13.93 -23.74 -0.27
CA ALA A 158 -15.32 -23.94 -0.66
C ALA A 158 -16.21 -22.93 0.08
N ILE A 159 -16.84 -22.04 -0.68
CA ILE A 159 -17.81 -21.06 -0.14
C ILE A 159 -19.14 -21.22 -0.86
N GLN A 160 -20.22 -21.07 -0.11
CA GLN A 160 -21.59 -21.16 -0.60
C GLN A 160 -22.27 -19.78 -0.54
N TYR A 161 -22.98 -19.43 -1.61
CA TYR A 161 -23.84 -18.26 -1.63
C TYR A 161 -25.23 -18.57 -1.04
N ILE A 162 -25.55 -17.95 0.09
CA ILE A 162 -26.81 -18.10 0.84
C ILE A 162 -27.67 -16.84 0.83
N GLY A 163 -27.39 -15.91 -0.08
CA GLY A 163 -28.10 -14.65 -0.20
C GLY A 163 -29.55 -14.79 -0.67
N ARG A 164 -30.29 -13.68 -0.61
CA ARG A 164 -31.71 -13.63 -1.00
C ARG A 164 -31.92 -13.54 -2.51
N LYS A 165 -30.95 -13.02 -3.26
CA LYS A 165 -31.04 -12.83 -4.72
C LYS A 165 -30.78 -14.15 -5.45
N ASP A 166 -31.32 -14.31 -6.65
CA ASP A 166 -31.09 -15.50 -7.47
C ASP A 166 -29.66 -15.57 -8.02
N GLN A 167 -29.05 -14.40 -8.23
CA GLN A 167 -27.68 -14.24 -8.70
C GLN A 167 -26.96 -13.13 -7.93
N PHE A 168 -25.69 -13.36 -7.64
CA PHE A 168 -24.74 -12.38 -7.12
C PHE A 168 -23.53 -12.30 -8.03
N ILE A 169 -22.97 -11.10 -8.20
CA ILE A 169 -21.74 -10.87 -8.95
C ILE A 169 -20.82 -10.04 -8.05
N ASP A 170 -19.60 -10.52 -7.80
CA ASP A 170 -18.60 -9.78 -7.03
C ASP A 170 -17.94 -8.68 -7.89
N LEU A 171 -18.49 -7.47 -7.79
CA LEU A 171 -17.87 -6.27 -8.35
C LEU A 171 -17.05 -5.50 -7.31
N LEU A 172 -17.28 -5.76 -6.01
CA LEU A 172 -16.67 -5.00 -4.92
C LEU A 172 -15.18 -5.31 -4.78
N TYR A 173 -14.82 -6.59 -4.93
CA TYR A 173 -13.43 -7.04 -4.83
C TYR A 173 -12.80 -7.33 -6.21
N GLY A 174 -13.50 -6.99 -7.29
CA GLY A 174 -13.01 -7.10 -8.66
C GLY A 174 -12.81 -8.53 -9.17
N SER A 175 -13.32 -9.55 -8.46
CA SER A 175 -13.17 -10.93 -8.93
C SER A 175 -14.14 -11.29 -10.07
N ASN A 176 -15.21 -10.51 -10.25
CA ASN A 176 -16.32 -10.76 -11.18
C ASN A 176 -16.97 -12.13 -11.01
N LEU A 177 -16.71 -12.84 -9.91
CA LEU A 177 -17.29 -14.15 -9.65
C LEU A 177 -18.81 -14.05 -9.54
N THR A 178 -19.48 -14.92 -10.28
CA THR A 178 -20.94 -14.98 -10.33
C THR A 178 -21.44 -16.19 -9.56
N PHE A 179 -22.30 -15.98 -8.57
CA PHE A 179 -22.90 -17.05 -7.78
C PHE A 179 -24.40 -17.12 -8.05
N THR A 180 -24.92 -18.29 -8.36
CA THR A 180 -26.36 -18.57 -8.27
C THR A 180 -26.73 -18.96 -6.84
N LYS A 181 -27.98 -18.72 -6.44
CA LYS A 181 -28.45 -19.04 -5.08
C LYS A 181 -28.21 -20.52 -4.73
N GLY A 182 -27.49 -20.76 -3.64
CA GLY A 182 -27.11 -22.10 -3.18
C GLY A 182 -25.84 -22.66 -3.80
N GLN A 183 -25.26 -22.01 -4.81
CA GLN A 183 -24.06 -22.47 -5.50
C GLN A 183 -22.85 -22.47 -4.57
N VAL A 184 -22.07 -23.55 -4.64
CA VAL A 184 -20.77 -23.69 -3.98
C VAL A 184 -19.67 -23.49 -5.03
N ARG A 185 -18.67 -22.65 -4.72
CA ARG A 185 -17.48 -22.45 -5.56
C ARG A 185 -16.22 -22.70 -4.75
N HIS A 186 -15.18 -23.26 -5.39
CA HIS A 186 -13.84 -23.32 -4.82
C HIS A 186 -13.06 -22.07 -5.19
N VAL A 187 -12.91 -21.18 -4.22
CA VAL A 187 -12.37 -19.83 -4.47
C VAL A 187 -11.00 -19.68 -3.81
N PRO A 188 -10.02 -19.00 -4.43
CA PRO A 188 -8.73 -18.70 -3.80
C PRO A 188 -8.90 -18.05 -2.42
N SER A 189 -7.99 -18.37 -1.49
CA SER A 189 -8.12 -18.01 -0.07
C SER A 189 -8.25 -16.51 0.19
N ASN A 190 -7.57 -15.67 -0.60
CA ASN A 190 -7.66 -14.22 -0.54
C ASN A 190 -9.07 -13.70 -0.90
N ILE A 191 -9.67 -14.24 -1.98
CA ILE A 191 -11.01 -13.85 -2.43
C ILE A 191 -12.06 -14.40 -1.46
N ALA A 192 -11.93 -15.66 -1.04
CA ALA A 192 -12.80 -16.25 -0.04
C ALA A 192 -12.79 -15.48 1.28
N GLY A 193 -11.62 -15.02 1.74
CA GLY A 193 -11.49 -14.18 2.94
C GLY A 193 -12.23 -12.84 2.84
N ASN A 194 -12.39 -12.29 1.64
CA ASN A 194 -13.19 -11.08 1.42
C ASN A 194 -14.69 -11.40 1.34
N LEU A 195 -15.08 -12.39 0.54
CA LEU A 195 -16.49 -12.76 0.37
C LEU A 195 -17.12 -13.25 1.68
N LEU A 196 -16.39 -13.99 2.52
CA LEU A 196 -16.87 -14.47 3.82
C LEU A 196 -17.09 -13.37 4.87
N LYS A 197 -16.72 -12.11 4.60
CA LYS A 197 -17.09 -10.97 5.45
C LYS A 197 -18.56 -10.58 5.29
N HIS A 198 -19.19 -11.03 4.21
CA HIS A 198 -20.58 -10.71 3.89
C HIS A 198 -21.52 -11.80 4.42
N PRO A 199 -22.69 -11.41 4.98
CA PRO A 199 -23.65 -12.36 5.56
C PRO A 199 -24.29 -13.28 4.51
N GLU A 200 -24.25 -12.91 3.24
CA GLU A 200 -24.71 -13.73 2.12
C GLU A 200 -23.75 -14.88 1.74
N PHE A 201 -22.60 -15.04 2.40
CA PHE A 201 -21.65 -16.13 2.14
C PHE A 201 -21.31 -16.91 3.40
N GLN A 202 -21.15 -18.23 3.25
CA GLN A 202 -20.69 -19.12 4.32
C GLN A 202 -19.65 -20.12 3.80
N ARG A 203 -18.80 -20.63 4.69
CA ARG A 203 -17.93 -21.77 4.37
C ARG A 203 -18.78 -23.01 4.17
N TYR A 204 -18.48 -23.78 3.13
CA TYR A 204 -19.12 -25.05 2.87
C TYR A 204 -18.24 -26.18 3.39
N GLU A 205 -18.61 -26.75 4.53
CA GLU A 205 -17.97 -27.95 5.07
C GLU A 205 -18.69 -29.18 4.54
N GLN A 206 -17.99 -29.99 3.75
CA GLN A 206 -18.55 -31.19 3.15
C GLN A 206 -18.79 -32.22 4.25
N GLN A 207 -20.04 -32.39 4.69
CA GLN A 207 -20.40 -33.51 5.55
C GLN A 207 -20.27 -34.80 4.74
N VAL A 208 -19.48 -35.76 5.25
CA VAL A 208 -19.39 -37.12 4.73
C VAL A 208 -20.74 -37.79 4.97
N PHE A 209 -21.66 -37.69 4.01
CA PHE A 209 -22.86 -38.50 3.98
C PHE A 209 -23.05 -39.14 2.60
N ASP A 210 -23.58 -40.35 2.69
CA ASP A 210 -23.67 -41.40 1.70
C ASP A 210 -24.29 -40.95 0.37
N SER A 211 -23.79 -41.55 -0.70
CA SER A 211 -24.14 -41.29 -2.08
C SER A 211 -25.63 -41.52 -2.37
N SER A 212 -26.41 -40.44 -2.48
CA SER A 212 -27.60 -40.40 -3.35
C SER A 212 -28.24 -39.02 -3.31
N GLU A 213 -27.75 -38.07 -4.10
CA GLU A 213 -28.57 -37.02 -4.69
C GLU A 213 -27.76 -36.35 -5.82
N GLN A 214 -28.13 -36.67 -7.06
CA GLN A 214 -27.67 -35.98 -8.26
C GLN A 214 -28.39 -34.62 -8.30
N ASP A 215 -27.84 -33.63 -7.62
CA ASP A 215 -28.18 -32.24 -7.93
C ASP A 215 -27.18 -31.73 -8.97
N ALA A 216 -27.71 -31.11 -10.03
CA ALA A 216 -26.98 -30.75 -11.24
C ALA A 216 -25.75 -29.89 -10.91
N GLN A 217 -24.58 -30.53 -10.83
CA GLN A 217 -23.33 -29.87 -10.51
C GLN A 217 -22.91 -29.00 -11.69
N GLN A 218 -23.33 -27.74 -11.64
CA GLN A 218 -22.92 -26.70 -12.58
C GLN A 218 -21.39 -26.62 -12.53
N THR A 219 -20.76 -26.72 -13.70
CA THR A 219 -19.29 -26.78 -13.84
C THR A 219 -18.63 -25.61 -13.14
N ASP A 220 -17.65 -25.87 -12.27
CA ASP A 220 -16.91 -24.84 -11.53
C ASP A 220 -15.99 -24.06 -12.50
N ASP A 221 -16.51 -22.95 -13.04
CA ASP A 221 -15.86 -22.05 -13.99
C ASP A 221 -15.05 -20.93 -13.30
N THR A 222 -14.78 -21.06 -12.00
CA THR A 222 -14.10 -20.04 -11.19
C THR A 222 -12.76 -19.62 -11.80
N SER A 223 -11.94 -20.56 -12.26
CA SER A 223 -10.64 -20.24 -12.88
C SER A 223 -10.80 -19.37 -14.14
N THR A 224 -11.78 -19.69 -14.98
CA THR A 224 -12.04 -18.98 -16.23
C THR A 224 -12.47 -17.54 -15.96
N ILE A 225 -13.40 -17.35 -15.03
CA ILE A 225 -13.89 -16.00 -14.66
C ILE A 225 -12.76 -15.15 -14.07
N LEU A 226 -11.92 -15.72 -13.21
CA LEU A 226 -10.78 -14.99 -12.63
C LEU A 226 -9.74 -14.60 -13.68
N ASP A 227 -9.46 -15.49 -14.65
CA ASP A 227 -8.54 -15.19 -15.75
C ASP A 227 -9.08 -14.09 -16.67
N GLU A 228 -10.39 -14.08 -16.93
CA GLU A 228 -11.05 -13.03 -17.71
C GLU A 228 -11.07 -11.69 -16.97
N ALA A 229 -11.38 -11.70 -15.66
CA ALA A 229 -11.35 -10.50 -14.82
C ALA A 229 -9.96 -9.87 -14.80
N LYS A 230 -8.92 -10.69 -14.65
CA LYS A 230 -7.53 -10.22 -14.69
C LYS A 230 -7.16 -9.61 -16.04
N LYS A 231 -7.52 -10.26 -17.15
CA LYS A 231 -7.28 -9.72 -18.50
C LYS A 231 -8.00 -8.39 -18.73
N GLN A 232 -9.19 -8.21 -18.16
CA GLN A 232 -9.92 -6.95 -18.26
C GLN A 232 -9.24 -5.85 -17.44
N GLN A 233 -8.83 -6.16 -16.21
CA GLN A 233 -8.09 -5.23 -15.36
C GLN A 233 -6.77 -4.79 -15.99
N ASP A 234 -6.01 -5.72 -16.58
CA ASP A 234 -4.74 -5.41 -17.25
C ASP A 234 -4.98 -4.44 -18.43
N LYS A 235 -6.05 -4.62 -19.20
CA LYS A 235 -6.44 -3.71 -20.30
C LYS A 235 -6.86 -2.32 -19.80
N ASP A 236 -7.56 -2.25 -18.68
CA ASP A 236 -8.03 -0.99 -18.14
C ASP A 236 -6.86 -0.18 -17.54
N ASN A 237 -5.93 -0.86 -16.85
CA ASN A 237 -4.67 -0.26 -16.38
C ASN A 237 -3.80 0.23 -17.54
N GLU A 238 -3.72 -0.53 -18.63
CA GLU A 238 -2.98 -0.12 -19.84
C GLU A 238 -3.58 1.14 -20.46
N LYS A 239 -4.92 1.21 -20.56
CA LYS A 239 -5.61 2.42 -21.04
C LYS A 239 -5.38 3.63 -20.13
N GLU A 240 -5.48 3.44 -18.82
CA GLU A 240 -5.23 4.51 -17.84
C GLU A 240 -3.79 5.03 -17.94
N THR A 241 -2.82 4.13 -18.13
CA THR A 241 -1.41 4.50 -18.34
C THR A 241 -1.25 5.35 -19.60
N ILE A 242 -1.86 4.93 -20.71
CA ILE A 242 -1.85 5.67 -21.98
C ILE A 242 -2.50 7.06 -21.80
N GLU A 243 -3.60 7.14 -21.06
CA GLU A 243 -4.29 8.41 -20.78
C GLU A 243 -3.42 9.37 -19.97
N LEU A 244 -2.77 8.87 -18.91
CA LEU A 244 -1.88 9.66 -18.07
C LEU A 244 -0.66 10.18 -18.84
N ASP A 245 -0.02 9.34 -19.65
CA ASP A 245 1.13 9.73 -20.49
C ASP A 245 0.76 10.82 -21.50
N GLU A 246 -0.44 10.75 -22.08
CA GLU A 246 -0.94 11.76 -23.02
C GLU A 246 -1.27 13.08 -22.31
N ILE A 247 -1.88 13.02 -21.11
CA ILE A 247 -2.12 14.20 -20.27
C ILE A 247 -0.81 14.90 -19.92
N ASP A 248 0.20 14.13 -19.49
CA ASP A 248 1.55 14.62 -19.19
C ASP A 248 2.18 15.34 -20.40
N THR A 249 1.98 14.78 -21.58
CA THR A 249 2.45 15.37 -22.84
C THR A 249 1.79 16.72 -23.08
N VAL A 250 0.47 16.81 -22.89
CA VAL A 250 -0.30 18.06 -23.03
C VAL A 250 0.11 19.12 -22.01
N GLU A 251 0.34 18.73 -20.75
CA GLU A 251 0.75 19.66 -19.70
C GLU A 251 2.15 20.27 -19.94
N ARG A 252 3.01 19.58 -20.70
CA ARG A 252 4.33 20.10 -21.13
C ARG A 252 4.25 21.08 -22.30
N ILE A 253 3.13 21.14 -23.03
CA ILE A 253 2.97 22.08 -24.14
C ILE A 253 2.80 23.49 -23.58
N SER A 254 3.80 24.34 -23.82
CA SER A 254 3.82 25.73 -23.32
C SER A 254 3.24 26.75 -24.30
N ASP A 255 2.99 26.38 -25.56
CA ASP A 255 2.51 27.29 -26.59
C ASP A 255 1.03 27.09 -26.94
N LYS A 256 0.30 28.20 -27.05
CA LYS A 256 -1.16 28.20 -27.29
C LYS A 256 -1.53 27.57 -28.64
N LYS A 257 -0.69 27.78 -29.66
CA LYS A 257 -0.97 27.31 -31.02
C LYS A 257 -0.99 25.79 -31.07
N SER A 258 0.00 25.12 -30.48
CA SER A 258 0.06 23.66 -30.44
C SER A 258 -1.10 23.06 -29.65
N LEU A 259 -1.56 23.68 -28.56
CA LEU A 259 -2.75 23.21 -27.82
C LEU A 259 -4.04 23.31 -28.65
N ILE A 260 -4.23 24.41 -29.39
CA ILE A 260 -5.39 24.61 -30.27
C ILE A 260 -5.34 23.63 -31.45
N ASP A 261 -4.17 23.48 -32.07
CA ASP A 261 -3.95 22.56 -33.19
C ASP A 261 -4.13 21.10 -32.71
N TYR A 262 -3.72 20.77 -31.48
CA TYR A 262 -3.93 19.45 -30.87
C TYR A 262 -5.42 19.15 -30.69
N ALA A 263 -6.19 20.06 -30.09
CA ALA A 263 -7.64 19.89 -29.91
C ALA A 263 -8.38 19.74 -31.25
N LYS A 264 -7.98 20.52 -32.26
CA LYS A 264 -8.58 20.48 -33.59
C LYS A 264 -8.23 19.19 -34.33
N ASN A 265 -6.98 18.75 -34.30
CA ASN A 265 -6.55 17.59 -35.08
C ASN A 265 -6.98 16.27 -34.45
N LYS A 266 -6.97 16.16 -33.11
CA LYS A 266 -7.32 14.91 -32.42
C LYS A 266 -8.79 14.77 -32.08
N TYR A 267 -9.48 15.88 -31.78
CA TYR A 267 -10.86 15.85 -31.28
C TYR A 267 -11.85 16.67 -32.12
N ASP A 268 -11.39 17.28 -33.22
CA ASP A 268 -12.18 18.20 -34.05
C ASP A 268 -12.85 19.32 -33.22
N GLN A 269 -12.15 19.80 -32.18
CA GLN A 269 -12.63 20.85 -31.29
C GLN A 269 -11.87 22.15 -31.50
N GLU A 270 -12.60 23.25 -31.68
CA GLU A 270 -12.02 24.59 -31.76
C GLU A 270 -11.93 25.25 -30.38
N LEU A 271 -10.72 25.64 -29.98
CA LEU A 271 -10.48 26.33 -28.70
C LEU A 271 -10.26 27.83 -28.89
N ASP A 272 -10.71 28.65 -27.93
CA ASP A 272 -10.53 30.10 -27.98
C ASP A 272 -9.07 30.51 -27.66
N GLY A 273 -8.36 31.01 -28.67
CA GLY A 273 -6.96 31.46 -28.54
C GLY A 273 -6.75 32.67 -27.62
N ARG A 274 -7.81 33.34 -27.16
CA ARG A 274 -7.72 34.38 -26.12
C ARG A 274 -7.48 33.79 -24.73
N SER A 275 -7.77 32.51 -24.52
CA SER A 275 -7.59 31.80 -23.26
C SER A 275 -6.11 31.70 -22.85
N SER A 276 -5.86 31.54 -21.54
CA SER A 276 -4.51 31.31 -21.02
C SER A 276 -3.98 29.93 -21.43
N VAL A 277 -2.66 29.73 -21.41
CA VAL A 277 -2.06 28.40 -21.71
C VAL A 277 -2.60 27.34 -20.76
N LYS A 278 -2.68 27.62 -19.45
CA LYS A 278 -3.21 26.65 -18.47
C LYS A 278 -4.69 26.36 -18.69
N THR A 279 -5.48 27.34 -19.10
CA THR A 279 -6.89 27.12 -19.46
C THR A 279 -7.01 26.20 -20.67
N LEU A 280 -6.20 26.42 -21.71
CA LEU A 280 -6.19 25.58 -22.91
C LEU A 280 -5.70 24.15 -22.60
N GLN A 281 -4.66 24.00 -21.77
CA GLN A 281 -4.20 22.69 -21.30
C GLN A 281 -5.34 21.93 -20.59
N ASN A 282 -6.02 22.57 -19.64
CA ASN A 282 -7.14 21.94 -18.92
C ASN A 282 -8.27 21.54 -19.88
N GLN A 283 -8.61 22.38 -20.86
CA GLN A 283 -9.62 22.05 -21.86
C GLN A 283 -9.23 20.84 -22.71
N VAL A 284 -7.96 20.72 -23.09
CA VAL A 284 -7.45 19.56 -23.83
C VAL A 284 -7.45 18.31 -22.96
N VAL A 285 -7.05 18.41 -21.69
CA VAL A 285 -7.11 17.30 -20.72
C VAL A 285 -8.56 16.83 -20.52
N ASP A 286 -9.53 17.74 -20.47
CA ASP A 286 -10.95 17.38 -20.39
C ASP A 286 -11.43 16.65 -21.65
N LEU A 287 -10.88 16.96 -22.83
CA LEU A 287 -11.17 16.21 -24.07
C LEU A 287 -10.61 14.79 -24.00
N ILE A 288 -9.36 14.63 -23.54
CA ILE A 288 -8.74 13.32 -23.33
C ILE A 288 -9.59 12.47 -22.38
N LYS A 289 -10.00 13.01 -21.23
CA LYS A 289 -10.83 12.29 -20.25
C LYS A 289 -12.21 11.91 -20.78
N ARG A 290 -12.79 12.75 -21.65
CA ARG A 290 -14.15 12.56 -22.16
C ARG A 290 -14.22 11.61 -23.35
N PHE A 291 -13.22 11.66 -24.23
CA PHE A 291 -13.23 10.95 -25.50
C PHE A 291 -12.18 9.83 -25.58
N GLY A 292 -11.29 9.73 -24.57
CA GLY A 292 -10.14 8.85 -24.58
C GLY A 292 -8.99 9.42 -25.42
N VAL A 293 -7.83 8.78 -25.32
CA VAL A 293 -6.68 9.09 -26.18
C VAL A 293 -6.96 8.60 -27.61
N VAL A 294 -6.80 9.51 -28.58
CA VAL A 294 -7.00 9.29 -30.03
C VAL A 294 -5.67 9.32 -30.78
#